data_AF-A0A7S2MUS6-F1
#
_entry.id   AF-A0A7S2MUS6-F1
#
_cell.length_a   1.000
_cell.length_b   1.000
_cell.length_c   1.000
_cell.angle_alpha   90.00
_cell.angle_beta   90.00
_cell.angle_gamma   90.00
#
_symmetry.space_group_name_H-M   'P 1'
#
loop_
_entity.id
_entity.type
_entity.pdbx_description
1 polymer ?
#
loop_
_entity_poly.entity_id
_entity_poly.type
_entity_poly.pdbx_seq_one_letter_code
_entity_poly.pdbx_strand_id
1 'polypeptide(L)'
;MAEMRARLADVEKVGAQLKMSEIQLEDALKASHESTEALKQFNEEMAGDFELMKHMVQWAAALEAFQDAALGNSKDVAATTPALTEFLCQTLHIAEPDIAPHSAAIVAWHPMDKDLMKVHFATEASGFVPGQKLFAKSATDATRRMWKVVRSGVEECGNMHGLKRDSEATRSVAPLKTILGESFGLLVSGPPAVPDVLMQMAARTAGPLLERVWKKEQVSWAVLNTVEWLKNASANASQLVIIKFHENMELQPRKMYTDDPWRWQPFAWNDPEDAKSFQLPLKWRLGEPIGVVEIQCSTFTDISEQLLIFNHTIGYMLQEAVEVIEGLIPGHPPPLSSQGMVQIAFEERSKQIAPVLERQISQQLAYFDANAIFSELKSFEEKVIDESTLTLLQAILTLLGFKGINSWRHVQKALKVTRKIKERMIGLVYDNVEDRHGARWNAAARIMRNVDLRELDQRSAVPVQILIRWFEAVTMTHNIALAMKEENKPVEISPDADRIFDTIDVNKDSYIQAHELVAYMLHDYPSTIAHRLLRTLDTDADQRISRNEWHRGWADGMISDLLRQHQSERESDTQASRLANRRHAQRGGVMALTVATSVREYEAKTRNQEEKSATKRAQTEKGKTKASGYH
;
A
#
# COMPACT_ATOMS: atom_id res chain seq x y z
N MET A 1 -30.35 -51.00 93.44
CA MET A 1 -30.55 -51.11 91.97
C MET A 1 -30.96 -49.78 91.32
N ALA A 2 -32.01 -49.09 91.78
CA ALA A 2 -32.40 -47.78 91.21
C ALA A 2 -31.32 -46.68 91.38
N GLU A 3 -30.72 -46.56 92.56
CA GLU A 3 -29.64 -45.59 92.83
C GLU A 3 -28.38 -45.86 91.98
N MET A 4 -28.05 -47.14 91.75
CA MET A 4 -26.92 -47.54 90.90
C MET A 4 -27.17 -47.19 89.42
N ARG A 5 -28.41 -47.32 88.94
CA ARG A 5 -28.80 -46.88 87.59
C ARG A 5 -28.77 -45.36 87.45
N ALA A 6 -29.17 -44.61 88.49
CA ALA A 6 -29.07 -43.16 88.50
C ALA A 6 -27.61 -42.68 88.42
N ARG A 7 -26.71 -43.27 89.23
CA ARG A 7 -25.27 -42.95 89.17
C ARG A 7 -24.63 -43.36 87.84
N LEU A 8 -25.05 -44.48 87.24
CA LEU A 8 -24.60 -44.86 85.89
C LEU A 8 -25.05 -43.85 84.83
N ALA A 9 -26.30 -43.38 84.89
CA ALA A 9 -26.80 -42.34 83.99
C ALA A 9 -26.06 -40.99 84.17
N ASP A 10 -25.70 -40.62 85.40
CA ASP A 10 -24.89 -39.43 85.66
C ASP A 10 -23.46 -39.57 85.12
N VAL A 11 -22.85 -40.76 85.23
CA VAL A 11 -21.52 -41.05 84.65
C VAL A 11 -21.58 -41.04 83.12
N GLU A 12 -22.63 -41.58 82.50
CA GLU A 12 -22.85 -41.50 81.06
C GLU A 12 -23.05 -40.06 80.59
N LYS A 13 -23.78 -39.24 81.36
CA LYS A 13 -23.97 -37.81 81.08
C LYS A 13 -22.66 -37.03 81.18
N VAL A 14 -21.85 -37.28 82.20
CA VAL A 14 -20.52 -36.68 82.35
C VAL A 14 -19.59 -37.16 81.23
N GLY A 15 -19.62 -38.44 80.87
CA GLY A 15 -18.86 -38.99 79.74
C GLY A 15 -19.25 -38.37 78.39
N ALA A 16 -20.55 -38.13 78.17
CA ALA A 16 -21.04 -37.41 76.99
C ALA A 16 -20.60 -35.94 76.99
N GLN A 17 -20.63 -35.26 78.14
CA GLN A 17 -20.13 -33.88 78.28
C GLN A 17 -18.62 -33.79 78.06
N LEU A 18 -17.84 -34.75 78.53
CA LEU A 18 -16.39 -34.81 78.31
C LEU A 18 -16.06 -35.03 76.83
N LYS A 19 -16.74 -35.96 76.15
CA LYS A 19 -16.59 -36.15 74.70
C LYS A 19 -16.97 -34.91 73.90
N MET A 20 -18.03 -34.23 74.30
CA MET A 20 -18.44 -32.97 73.65
C MET A 20 -17.40 -31.87 73.87
N SER A 21 -16.80 -31.80 75.06
CA SER A 21 -15.72 -30.85 75.38
C SER A 21 -14.43 -31.18 74.63
N GLU A 22 -14.11 -32.46 74.44
CA GLU A 22 -12.97 -32.94 73.65
C GLU A 22 -13.10 -32.52 72.18
N ILE A 23 -14.27 -32.76 71.56
CA ILE A 23 -14.55 -32.30 70.18
C ILE A 23 -14.43 -30.77 70.09
N GLN A 24 -14.98 -30.03 71.06
CA GLN A 24 -14.89 -28.57 71.08
C GLN A 24 -13.43 -28.08 71.20
N LEU A 25 -12.59 -28.78 71.98
CA LEU A 25 -11.17 -28.45 72.11
C LEU A 25 -10.39 -28.79 70.83
N GLU A 26 -10.68 -29.92 70.18
CA GLU A 26 -10.08 -30.26 68.88
C GLU A 26 -10.45 -29.25 67.80
N ASP A 27 -11.73 -28.84 67.74
CA ASP A 27 -12.20 -27.83 66.81
C ASP A 27 -11.59 -26.45 67.11
N ALA A 28 -11.46 -26.08 68.40
CA ALA A 28 -10.79 -24.85 68.80
C ALA A 28 -9.29 -24.88 68.48
N LEU A 29 -8.62 -26.03 68.63
CA LEU A 29 -7.21 -26.20 68.28
C LEU A 29 -7.00 -26.07 66.77
N LYS A 30 -7.87 -26.69 65.95
CA LYS A 30 -7.87 -26.55 64.49
C LYS A 30 -8.08 -25.09 64.08
N ALA A 31 -9.09 -24.43 64.64
CA ALA A 31 -9.35 -23.01 64.36
C ALA A 31 -8.19 -22.11 64.79
N SER A 32 -7.52 -22.40 65.92
CA SER A 32 -6.33 -21.67 66.36
C SER A 32 -5.15 -21.89 65.42
N HIS A 33 -4.97 -23.11 64.90
CA HIS A 33 -3.91 -23.42 63.94
C HIS A 33 -4.16 -22.70 62.61
N GLU A 34 -5.37 -22.80 62.07
CA GLU A 34 -5.82 -22.08 60.87
C GLU A 34 -5.63 -20.57 61.03
N SER A 35 -6.01 -20.00 62.19
CA SER A 35 -5.80 -18.57 62.47
C SER A 35 -4.32 -18.19 62.56
N THR A 36 -3.47 -19.06 63.08
CA THR A 36 -2.02 -18.80 63.18
C THR A 36 -1.37 -18.85 61.81
N GLU A 37 -1.76 -19.81 60.97
CA GLU A 37 -1.32 -19.91 59.57
C GLU A 37 -1.80 -18.70 58.76
N ALA A 38 -3.06 -18.29 58.92
CA ALA A 38 -3.60 -17.09 58.27
C ALA A 38 -2.85 -15.82 58.69
N LEU A 39 -2.53 -15.66 59.98
CA LEU A 39 -1.77 -14.50 60.46
C LEU A 39 -0.31 -14.51 59.96
N LYS A 40 0.30 -15.70 59.83
CA LYS A 40 1.63 -15.84 59.24
C LYS A 40 1.61 -15.46 57.76
N GLN A 41 0.63 -15.96 57.00
CA GLN A 41 0.44 -15.59 55.58
C GLN A 41 0.22 -14.09 55.43
N PHE A 42 -0.66 -13.49 56.24
CA PHE A 42 -0.89 -12.05 56.22
C PHE A 42 0.38 -11.23 56.51
N ASN A 43 1.20 -11.66 57.47
CA ASN A 43 2.47 -10.97 57.76
C ASN A 43 3.48 -11.12 56.61
N GLU A 44 3.53 -12.28 55.94
CA GLU A 44 4.35 -12.49 54.75
C GLU A 44 3.88 -11.61 53.58
N GLU A 45 2.57 -11.51 53.35
CA GLU A 45 1.95 -10.66 52.33
C GLU A 45 2.24 -9.17 52.58
N MET A 46 2.05 -8.70 53.81
CA MET A 46 2.37 -7.33 54.21
C MET A 46 3.86 -7.01 54.03
N ALA A 47 4.75 -7.94 54.40
CA ALA A 47 6.18 -7.76 54.19
C ALA A 47 6.53 -7.70 52.70
N GLY A 48 5.90 -8.56 51.88
CA GLY A 48 6.00 -8.52 50.43
C GLY A 48 5.58 -7.15 49.88
N ASP A 49 4.42 -6.65 50.26
CA ASP A 49 3.92 -5.34 49.84
C ASP A 49 4.88 -4.19 50.18
N PHE A 50 5.48 -4.21 51.39
CA PHE A 50 6.48 -3.22 51.77
C PHE A 50 7.75 -3.30 50.92
N GLU A 51 8.21 -4.50 50.55
CA GLU A 51 9.33 -4.64 49.62
C GLU A 51 8.94 -4.10 48.23
N LEU A 52 7.76 -4.48 47.70
CA LEU A 52 7.29 -3.98 46.40
C LEU A 52 7.28 -2.44 46.32
N MET A 53 6.87 -1.75 47.40
CA MET A 53 6.89 -0.29 47.45
C MET A 53 8.30 0.30 47.26
N LYS A 54 9.37 -0.39 47.66
CA LYS A 54 10.74 0.08 47.45
C LYS A 54 11.16 0.00 45.99
N HIS A 55 10.65 -0.99 45.25
CA HIS A 55 10.99 -1.21 43.84
C HIS A 55 10.21 -0.28 42.88
N MET A 56 9.11 0.35 43.33
CA MET A 56 8.26 1.23 42.51
C MET A 56 9.02 2.31 41.73
N VAL A 57 10.05 2.92 42.33
CA VAL A 57 10.85 3.96 41.67
C VAL A 57 11.67 3.38 40.52
N GLN A 58 12.28 2.21 40.73
CA GLN A 58 13.03 1.51 39.68
C GLN A 58 12.11 1.03 38.56
N TRP A 59 10.93 0.51 38.90
CA TRP A 59 9.92 0.10 37.92
C TRP A 59 9.46 1.27 37.05
N ALA A 60 9.16 2.41 37.67
CA ALA A 60 8.76 3.61 36.95
C ALA A 60 9.87 4.08 35.99
N ALA A 61 11.13 4.11 36.45
CA ALA A 61 12.26 4.48 35.60
C ALA A 61 12.48 3.52 34.42
N ALA A 62 12.30 2.20 34.64
CA ALA A 62 12.40 1.21 33.57
C ALA A 62 11.27 1.38 32.53
N LEU A 63 10.04 1.60 32.99
CA LEU A 63 8.89 1.83 32.10
C LEU A 63 8.95 3.18 31.37
N GLU A 64 9.55 4.21 31.97
CA GLU A 64 9.84 5.47 31.31
C GLU A 64 10.83 5.27 30.15
N ALA A 65 11.89 4.48 30.35
CA ALA A 65 12.81 4.11 29.28
C ALA A 65 12.12 3.34 28.14
N PHE A 66 11.18 2.44 28.47
CA PHE A 66 10.33 1.78 27.46
C PHE A 66 9.45 2.78 26.70
N GLN A 67 8.84 3.75 27.40
CA GLN A 67 8.03 4.78 26.79
C GLN A 67 8.84 5.64 25.81
N ASP A 68 10.04 6.05 26.20
CA ASP A 68 10.94 6.81 25.32
C ASP A 68 11.36 6.02 24.08
N ALA A 69 11.63 4.72 24.22
CA ALA A 69 11.90 3.85 23.08
C ALA A 69 10.69 3.75 22.13
N ALA A 70 9.48 3.57 22.66
CA ALA A 70 8.26 3.47 21.86
C ALA A 70 7.91 4.77 21.13
N LEU A 71 8.27 5.92 21.70
CA LEU A 71 8.11 7.23 21.08
C LEU A 71 9.23 7.56 20.06
N GLY A 72 10.22 6.67 19.89
CA GLY A 72 11.35 6.87 18.99
C GLY A 72 12.40 7.85 19.50
N ASN A 73 12.38 8.18 20.79
CA ASN A 73 13.41 9.02 21.43
C ASN A 73 14.70 8.25 21.70
N SER A 74 14.62 6.91 21.82
CA SER A 74 15.79 6.04 21.95
C SER A 74 16.40 5.71 20.59
N LYS A 75 17.73 5.82 20.49
CA LYS A 75 18.49 5.37 19.30
C LYS A 75 18.83 3.90 19.33
N ASP A 76 18.78 3.28 20.51
CA ASP A 76 19.26 1.91 20.72
C ASP A 76 18.18 0.87 20.41
N VAL A 77 16.91 1.27 20.45
CA VAL A 77 15.76 0.39 20.21
C VAL A 77 14.98 0.93 19.02
N ALA A 78 14.88 0.13 17.97
CA ALA A 78 14.03 0.48 16.84
C ALA A 78 12.56 0.57 17.28
N ALA A 79 11.85 1.63 16.88
CA ALA A 79 10.42 1.80 17.15
C ALA A 79 9.57 0.91 16.23
N THR A 80 9.79 -0.41 16.33
CA THR A 80 9.05 -1.46 15.63
C THR A 80 8.38 -2.37 16.65
N THR A 81 7.24 -2.96 16.30
CA THR A 81 6.50 -3.86 17.18
C THR A 81 7.38 -5.02 17.67
N PRO A 82 8.17 -5.71 16.82
CA PRO A 82 9.03 -6.79 17.29
C PRO A 82 10.10 -6.31 18.30
N ALA A 83 10.83 -5.24 17.98
CA ALA A 83 11.90 -4.73 18.84
C ALA A 83 11.36 -4.21 20.18
N LEU A 84 10.19 -3.57 20.18
CA LEU A 84 9.57 -3.11 21.42
C LEU A 84 9.00 -4.26 22.26
N THR A 85 8.43 -5.30 21.65
CA THR A 85 7.98 -6.47 22.44
C THR A 85 9.14 -7.19 23.12
N GLU A 86 10.31 -7.27 22.47
CA GLU A 86 11.55 -7.74 23.08
C GLU A 86 12.02 -6.80 24.20
N PHE A 87 12.09 -5.50 23.91
CA PHE A 87 12.55 -4.49 24.87
C PHE A 87 11.66 -4.40 26.10
N LEU A 88 10.35 -4.62 25.96
CA LEU A 88 9.43 -4.70 27.10
C LEU A 88 9.78 -5.86 28.03
N CYS A 89 10.09 -7.04 27.50
CA CYS A 89 10.52 -8.18 28.31
C CYS A 89 11.88 -7.93 28.96
N GLN A 90 12.80 -7.24 28.29
CA GLN A 90 14.07 -6.80 28.89
C GLN A 90 13.84 -5.74 29.98
N THR A 91 12.88 -4.85 29.79
CA THR A 91 12.50 -3.80 30.75
C THR A 91 11.99 -4.43 32.05
N LEU A 92 11.19 -5.49 31.97
CA LEU A 92 10.76 -6.25 33.14
C LEU A 92 11.93 -6.92 33.86
N HIS A 93 12.93 -7.42 33.13
CA HIS A 93 14.16 -7.96 33.73
C HIS A 93 15.00 -6.87 34.43
N ILE A 94 15.13 -5.68 33.83
CA ILE A 94 15.83 -4.54 34.43
C ILE A 94 15.09 -4.03 35.67
N ALA A 95 13.76 -4.07 35.65
CA ALA A 95 12.91 -3.69 36.77
C ALA A 95 13.02 -4.69 37.94
N GLU A 96 13.17 -5.98 37.65
CA GLU A 96 13.24 -7.07 38.63
C GLU A 96 14.43 -8.03 38.34
N PRO A 97 15.67 -7.61 38.64
CA PRO A 97 16.86 -8.39 38.31
C PRO A 97 16.98 -9.68 39.14
N ASP A 98 16.34 -9.72 40.32
CA ASP A 98 16.40 -10.86 41.25
C ASP A 98 15.60 -12.08 40.75
N ILE A 99 14.73 -11.89 39.75
CA ILE A 99 13.86 -12.92 39.16
C ILE A 99 14.53 -13.51 37.91
N ALA A 100 15.75 -14.05 38.09
CA ALA A 100 16.50 -14.70 37.02
C ALA A 100 16.35 -16.25 37.05
N PRO A 101 16.12 -16.92 35.91
CA PRO A 101 15.95 -16.35 34.58
C PRO A 101 14.55 -15.74 34.38
N HIS A 102 14.49 -14.57 33.76
CA HIS A 102 13.22 -13.87 33.52
C HIS A 102 12.33 -14.68 32.59
N SER A 103 11.11 -14.98 33.03
CA SER A 103 10.12 -15.75 32.28
C SER A 103 8.99 -14.82 31.82
N ALA A 104 9.00 -14.41 30.55
CA ALA A 104 7.89 -13.66 29.97
C ALA A 104 7.69 -13.89 28.48
N ALA A 105 6.47 -13.65 28.04
CA ALA A 105 6.10 -13.66 26.63
C ALA A 105 5.08 -12.56 26.31
N ILE A 106 5.15 -12.05 25.09
CA ILE A 106 4.11 -11.21 24.49
C ILE A 106 3.34 -12.04 23.50
N VAL A 107 2.02 -12.11 23.68
CA VAL A 107 1.12 -12.90 22.84
C VAL A 107 0.02 -12.00 22.32
N ALA A 108 -0.27 -12.04 21.02
CA ALA A 108 -1.33 -11.23 20.42
C ALA A 108 -2.30 -12.08 19.59
N TRP A 109 -3.45 -11.50 19.26
CA TRP A 109 -4.42 -12.14 18.38
C TRP A 109 -3.83 -12.41 17.00
N HIS A 110 -4.23 -13.53 16.41
CA HIS A 110 -3.97 -13.75 15.00
C HIS A 110 -4.92 -12.90 14.14
N PRO A 111 -4.42 -12.27 13.08
CA PRO A 111 -5.18 -11.29 12.32
C PRO A 111 -6.45 -11.81 11.63
N MET A 112 -6.44 -13.09 11.28
CA MET A 112 -7.47 -13.74 10.47
C MET A 112 -8.30 -14.76 11.24
N ASP A 113 -7.86 -15.15 12.44
CA ASP A 113 -8.42 -16.29 13.15
C ASP A 113 -8.61 -15.95 14.62
N LYS A 114 -9.88 -15.78 15.01
CA LYS A 114 -10.29 -15.44 16.37
C LYS A 114 -10.08 -16.58 17.37
N ASP A 115 -9.75 -17.78 16.91
CA ASP A 115 -9.42 -18.90 17.80
C ASP A 115 -7.91 -19.18 17.86
N LEU A 116 -7.11 -18.25 17.35
CA LEU A 116 -5.66 -18.34 17.27
C LEU A 116 -4.98 -17.12 17.90
N MET A 117 -4.06 -17.36 18.81
CA MET A 117 -3.08 -16.38 19.28
C MET A 117 -1.68 -16.74 18.75
N LYS A 118 -0.82 -15.75 18.61
CA LYS A 118 0.58 -15.93 18.20
C LYS A 118 1.51 -15.33 19.24
N VAL A 119 2.54 -16.08 19.61
CA VAL A 119 3.64 -15.59 20.44
C VAL A 119 4.52 -14.69 19.59
N HIS A 120 4.61 -13.41 19.93
CA HIS A 120 5.45 -12.44 19.21
C HIS A 120 6.89 -12.48 19.71
N PHE A 121 7.06 -12.45 21.02
CA PHE A 121 8.34 -12.55 21.69
C PHE A 121 8.18 -13.41 22.94
N ALA A 122 9.24 -14.13 23.30
CA ALA A 122 9.29 -14.99 24.46
C ALA A 122 10.73 -15.10 24.94
N THR A 123 10.96 -14.92 26.24
CA THR A 123 12.25 -15.23 26.85
C THR A 123 12.46 -16.75 26.92
N GLU A 124 13.71 -17.19 26.99
CA GLU A 124 14.04 -18.63 27.03
C GLU A 124 13.35 -19.37 28.19
N ALA A 125 13.21 -18.71 29.35
CA ALA A 125 12.56 -19.30 30.54
C ALA A 125 11.02 -19.33 30.47
N SER A 126 10.39 -18.68 29.48
CA SER A 126 8.93 -18.61 29.37
C SER A 126 8.27 -19.94 29.04
N GLY A 127 9.02 -20.86 28.41
CA GLY A 127 8.49 -22.11 27.85
C GLY A 127 7.65 -21.90 26.58
N PHE A 128 7.63 -20.68 26.02
CA PHE A 128 7.02 -20.37 24.73
C PHE A 128 8.10 -20.15 23.67
N VAL A 129 7.74 -20.33 22.40
CA VAL A 129 8.64 -20.10 21.26
C VAL A 129 8.10 -18.93 20.43
N PRO A 130 8.91 -17.93 20.05
CA PRO A 130 8.49 -16.89 19.11
C PRO A 130 7.91 -17.50 17.83
N GLY A 131 6.74 -17.02 17.41
CA GLY A 131 5.99 -17.57 16.28
C GLY A 131 5.06 -18.74 16.60
N GLN A 132 5.10 -19.29 17.82
CA GLN A 132 4.21 -20.37 18.25
C GLN A 132 2.74 -19.94 18.15
N LYS A 133 1.95 -20.82 17.55
CA LYS A 133 0.49 -20.69 17.40
C LYS A 133 -0.21 -21.35 18.57
N LEU A 134 -1.03 -20.59 19.29
CA LEU A 134 -1.78 -21.02 20.47
C LEU A 134 -3.27 -21.04 20.14
N PHE A 135 -3.86 -22.24 20.07
CA PHE A 135 -5.27 -22.41 19.74
C PHE A 135 -6.16 -22.35 21.00
N ALA A 136 -7.38 -21.86 20.86
CA ALA A 136 -8.38 -21.86 21.94
C ALA A 136 -8.65 -23.25 22.54
N LYS A 137 -8.53 -24.30 21.72
CA LYS A 137 -8.73 -25.70 22.11
C LYS A 137 -7.48 -26.35 22.73
N SER A 138 -6.36 -25.63 22.82
CA SER A 138 -5.13 -26.15 23.44
C SER A 138 -5.37 -26.51 24.91
N ALA A 139 -4.89 -27.69 25.31
CA ALA A 139 -5.20 -28.27 26.61
C ALA A 139 -4.37 -27.72 27.79
N THR A 140 -3.37 -26.86 27.56
CA THR A 140 -2.49 -26.39 28.65
C THR A 140 -3.18 -25.34 29.51
N ASP A 141 -2.95 -25.40 30.83
CA ASP A 141 -3.52 -24.43 31.79
C ASP A 141 -3.14 -22.99 31.43
N ALA A 142 -1.88 -22.77 31.05
CA ALA A 142 -1.39 -21.46 30.60
C ALA A 142 -2.19 -20.91 29.42
N THR A 143 -2.45 -21.71 28.38
CA THR A 143 -3.23 -21.25 27.22
C THR A 143 -4.66 -20.92 27.61
N ARG A 144 -5.28 -21.71 28.51
CA ARG A 144 -6.63 -21.47 29.01
C ARG A 144 -6.75 -20.14 29.74
N ARG A 145 -5.80 -19.83 30.63
CA ARG A 145 -5.71 -18.55 31.35
C ARG A 145 -5.58 -17.38 30.38
N MET A 146 -4.68 -17.50 29.41
CA MET A 146 -4.47 -16.48 28.37
C MET A 146 -5.76 -16.18 27.60
N TRP A 147 -6.49 -17.21 27.16
CA TRP A 147 -7.79 -17.01 26.50
C TRP A 147 -8.85 -16.38 27.40
N LYS A 148 -8.86 -16.72 28.69
CA LYS A 148 -9.78 -16.09 29.65
C LYS A 148 -9.47 -14.60 29.82
N VAL A 149 -8.21 -14.22 29.96
CA VAL A 149 -7.80 -12.81 30.06
C VAL A 149 -8.09 -12.04 28.78
N VAL A 150 -7.75 -12.60 27.62
CA VAL A 150 -8.01 -11.97 26.31
C VAL A 150 -9.48 -11.68 26.10
N ARG A 151 -10.37 -12.63 26.42
CA ARG A 151 -11.82 -12.49 26.20
C ARG A 151 -12.50 -11.61 27.23
N SER A 152 -12.08 -11.67 28.49
CA SER A 152 -12.67 -10.87 29.57
C SER A 152 -12.09 -9.46 29.65
N GLY A 153 -10.86 -9.26 29.17
CA GLY A 153 -10.08 -8.05 29.42
C GLY A 153 -9.72 -7.86 30.90
N VAL A 154 -9.82 -8.90 31.73
CA VAL A 154 -9.49 -8.87 33.15
C VAL A 154 -8.23 -9.72 33.37
N GLU A 155 -7.22 -9.13 33.99
CA GLU A 155 -5.97 -9.79 34.35
C GLU A 155 -6.17 -11.03 35.26
N GLU A 156 -5.27 -12.00 35.11
CA GLU A 156 -5.14 -13.13 36.02
C GLU A 156 -3.79 -13.05 36.74
N CYS A 157 -3.87 -12.76 38.03
CA CYS A 157 -2.74 -12.50 38.91
C CYS A 157 -2.37 -13.75 39.71
N GLY A 158 -1.11 -14.15 39.65
CA GLY A 158 -0.58 -15.31 40.36
C GLY A 158 0.41 -14.96 41.48
N ASN A 159 0.97 -13.74 41.48
CA ASN A 159 2.03 -13.28 42.37
C ASN A 159 1.76 -11.84 42.85
N MET A 160 0.65 -11.63 43.56
CA MET A 160 0.19 -10.29 43.95
C MET A 160 1.17 -9.56 44.86
N HIS A 161 1.81 -10.30 45.77
CA HIS A 161 2.67 -9.77 46.82
C HIS A 161 4.16 -9.91 46.52
N GLY A 162 4.53 -10.33 45.29
CA GLY A 162 5.93 -10.53 44.90
C GLY A 162 6.65 -11.65 45.66
N LEU A 163 5.91 -12.59 46.24
CA LEU A 163 6.48 -13.67 47.05
C LEU A 163 7.15 -14.71 46.16
N LYS A 164 8.37 -15.13 46.54
CA LYS A 164 9.14 -16.14 45.80
C LYS A 164 8.39 -17.45 45.61
N ARG A 165 7.63 -17.91 46.61
CA ARG A 165 6.85 -19.16 46.51
C ARG A 165 5.81 -19.09 45.37
N ASP A 166 5.16 -17.94 45.22
CA ASP A 166 4.07 -17.73 44.27
C ASP A 166 4.64 -17.49 42.87
N SER A 167 5.76 -16.76 42.80
CA SER A 167 6.57 -16.57 41.59
C SER A 167 6.94 -17.89 40.92
N GLU A 168 7.43 -18.88 41.68
CA GLU A 168 7.87 -20.18 41.13
C GLU A 168 6.72 -21.11 40.73
N ALA A 169 5.54 -20.94 41.35
CA ALA A 169 4.41 -21.87 41.19
C ALA A 169 3.38 -21.43 40.14
N THR A 170 3.30 -20.12 39.85
CA THR A 170 2.17 -19.56 39.10
C THR A 170 2.61 -18.81 37.84
N ARG A 171 1.64 -18.53 36.98
CA ARG A 171 1.77 -17.61 35.85
C ARG A 171 0.80 -16.48 36.03
N SER A 172 1.27 -15.29 35.73
CA SER A 172 0.48 -14.06 35.70
C SER A 172 0.26 -13.64 34.26
N VAL A 173 -0.93 -13.14 33.96
CA VAL A 173 -1.34 -12.73 32.62
C VAL A 173 -2.07 -11.40 32.70
N ALA A 174 -1.54 -10.38 32.05
CA ALA A 174 -2.17 -9.06 31.93
C ALA A 174 -2.56 -8.76 30.48
N PRO A 175 -3.74 -8.19 30.21
CA PRO A 175 -4.14 -7.81 28.86
C PRO A 175 -3.39 -6.55 28.40
N LEU A 176 -2.90 -6.58 27.17
CA LEU A 176 -2.47 -5.39 26.44
C LEU A 176 -3.71 -4.78 25.77
N LYS A 177 -4.08 -3.58 26.21
CA LYS A 177 -5.28 -2.88 25.78
C LYS A 177 -4.96 -1.70 24.88
N THR A 178 -5.84 -1.44 23.91
CA THR A 178 -5.81 -0.22 23.11
C THR A 178 -6.09 1.01 23.96
N ILE A 179 -5.89 2.20 23.40
CA ILE A 179 -6.32 3.47 24.00
C ILE A 179 -7.83 3.51 24.27
N LEU A 180 -8.62 2.72 23.54
CA LEU A 180 -10.07 2.56 23.72
C LEU A 180 -10.44 1.46 24.73
N GLY A 181 -9.44 0.77 25.29
CA GLY A 181 -9.64 -0.27 26.32
C GLY A 181 -9.88 -1.68 25.77
N GLU A 182 -9.75 -1.90 24.46
CA GLU A 182 -9.96 -3.21 23.82
C GLU A 182 -8.71 -4.07 23.90
N SER A 183 -8.83 -5.33 24.31
CA SER A 183 -7.69 -6.24 24.43
C SER A 183 -7.23 -6.76 23.07
N PHE A 184 -5.99 -6.47 22.67
CA PHE A 184 -5.39 -6.97 21.42
C PHE A 184 -4.22 -7.93 21.65
N GLY A 185 -3.73 -8.02 22.88
CA GLY A 185 -2.68 -8.96 23.25
C GLY A 185 -2.58 -9.17 24.75
N LEU A 186 -1.50 -9.79 25.16
CA LEU A 186 -1.21 -10.23 26.51
C LEU A 186 0.27 -10.07 26.80
N LEU A 187 0.55 -9.63 28.03
CA LEU A 187 1.82 -9.82 28.69
C LEU A 187 1.68 -11.01 29.64
N VAL A 188 2.51 -12.03 29.45
CA VAL A 188 2.54 -13.25 30.27
C VAL A 188 3.84 -13.28 31.04
N SER A 189 3.79 -13.59 32.33
CA SER A 189 4.98 -13.81 33.17
C SER A 189 4.90 -15.13 33.94
N GLY A 190 6.06 -15.78 34.07
CA GLY A 190 6.32 -16.92 34.94
C GLY A 190 6.26 -18.30 34.29
N PRO A 191 6.71 -19.34 35.01
CA PRO A 191 7.53 -19.29 36.23
C PRO A 191 9.04 -19.09 35.89
N PRO A 192 9.81 -18.29 36.67
CA PRO A 192 9.36 -17.47 37.81
C PRO A 192 8.61 -16.20 37.36
N ALA A 193 7.46 -15.90 37.97
CA ALA A 193 6.62 -14.74 37.64
C ALA A 193 7.09 -13.46 38.34
N VAL A 194 7.09 -12.33 37.61
CA VAL A 194 7.33 -10.99 38.21
C VAL A 194 6.16 -10.59 39.11
N PRO A 195 6.32 -9.61 40.02
CA PRO A 195 5.22 -9.10 40.83
C PRO A 195 4.07 -8.58 39.95
N ASP A 196 2.84 -8.91 40.31
CA ASP A 196 1.67 -8.57 39.49
C ASP A 196 1.49 -7.05 39.31
N VAL A 197 1.89 -6.26 40.31
CA VAL A 197 1.80 -4.81 40.23
C VAL A 197 2.71 -4.25 39.13
N LEU A 198 3.94 -4.75 39.01
CA LEU A 198 4.84 -4.39 37.90
C LEU A 198 4.24 -4.83 36.56
N MET A 199 3.73 -6.07 36.47
CA MET A 199 3.12 -6.58 35.25
C MET A 199 1.93 -5.72 34.79
N GLN A 200 1.06 -5.31 35.72
CA GLN A 200 -0.08 -4.44 35.43
C GLN A 200 0.37 -3.05 34.97
N MET A 201 1.36 -2.44 35.64
CA MET A 201 1.95 -1.16 35.23
C MET A 201 2.55 -1.25 33.83
N ALA A 202 3.30 -2.32 33.55
CA ALA A 202 3.90 -2.58 32.26
C ALA A 202 2.85 -2.77 31.17
N ALA A 203 1.83 -3.59 31.40
CA ALA A 203 0.77 -3.84 30.42
C ALA A 203 -0.07 -2.58 30.11
N ARG A 204 -0.37 -1.77 31.15
CA ARG A 204 -1.09 -0.51 31.01
C ARG A 204 -0.30 0.52 30.21
N THR A 205 1.03 0.57 30.40
CA THR A 205 1.92 1.49 29.68
C THR A 205 2.16 0.99 28.25
N ALA A 206 2.43 -0.30 28.08
CA ALA A 206 2.81 -0.89 26.81
C ALA A 206 1.65 -1.01 25.82
N GLY A 207 0.42 -1.26 26.27
CA GLY A 207 -0.73 -1.46 25.38
C GLY A 207 -0.92 -0.33 24.34
N PRO A 208 -1.18 0.92 24.76
CA PRO A 208 -1.38 2.03 23.83
C PRO A 208 -0.14 2.38 23.00
N LEU A 209 1.06 2.18 23.56
CA LEU A 209 2.32 2.46 22.86
C LEU A 209 2.60 1.44 21.74
N LEU A 210 2.41 0.15 22.03
CA LEU A 210 2.53 -0.92 21.03
C LEU A 210 1.43 -0.79 19.96
N GLU A 211 0.21 -0.41 20.34
CA GLU A 211 -0.86 -0.10 19.38
C GLU A 211 -0.43 1.01 18.42
N ARG A 212 0.09 2.14 18.94
CA ARG A 212 0.52 3.27 18.12
C ARG A 212 1.63 2.88 17.16
N VAL A 213 2.64 2.16 17.64
CA VAL A 213 3.76 1.69 16.80
C VAL A 213 3.27 0.73 15.73
N TRP A 214 2.40 -0.22 16.08
CA TRP A 214 1.78 -1.13 15.12
C TRP A 214 1.00 -0.39 14.04
N LYS A 215 0.19 0.62 14.42
CA LYS A 215 -0.55 1.46 13.47
C LYS A 215 0.38 2.21 12.52
N LYS A 216 1.47 2.79 13.05
CA LYS A 216 2.48 3.46 12.24
C LYS A 216 3.14 2.51 11.24
N GLU A 217 3.48 1.29 11.67
CA GLU A 217 3.99 0.24 10.78
C GLU A 217 2.99 -0.09 9.68
N GLN A 218 1.70 -0.26 10.01
CA GLN A 218 0.68 -0.56 9.01
C GLN A 218 0.54 0.57 7.97
N VAL A 219 0.62 1.84 8.40
CA VAL A 219 0.63 2.97 7.46
C VAL A 219 1.88 2.93 6.57
N SER A 220 3.07 2.67 7.13
CA SER A 220 4.30 2.54 6.36
C SER A 220 4.21 1.41 5.32
N TRP A 221 3.63 0.26 5.68
CA TRP A 221 3.37 -0.84 4.73
C TRP A 221 2.39 -0.43 3.62
N ALA A 222 1.27 0.23 3.96
CA ALA A 222 0.32 0.75 2.98
C ALA A 222 0.97 1.74 2.01
N VAL A 223 1.82 2.63 2.51
CA VAL A 223 2.60 3.58 1.70
C VAL A 223 3.58 2.82 0.79
N LEU A 224 4.39 1.91 1.33
CA LEU A 224 5.37 1.15 0.55
C LEU A 224 4.72 0.34 -0.58
N ASN A 225 3.64 -0.37 -0.29
CA ASN A 225 2.87 -1.11 -1.30
C ASN A 225 2.33 -0.18 -2.40
N THR A 226 1.83 1.00 -2.00
CA THR A 226 1.30 1.98 -2.94
C THR A 226 2.41 2.61 -3.79
N VAL A 227 3.56 2.91 -3.19
CA VAL A 227 4.75 3.44 -3.90
C VAL A 227 5.27 2.42 -4.90
N GLU A 228 5.37 1.15 -4.52
CA GLU A 228 5.84 0.10 -5.42
C GLU A 228 4.86 -0.15 -6.56
N TRP A 229 3.56 -0.19 -6.25
CA TRP A 229 2.50 -0.24 -7.26
C TRP A 229 2.59 0.94 -8.24
N LEU A 230 2.75 2.16 -7.74
CA LEU A 230 2.84 3.37 -8.57
C LEU A 230 4.10 3.36 -9.45
N LYS A 231 5.24 2.86 -8.95
CA LYS A 231 6.45 2.67 -9.76
C LYS A 231 6.19 1.72 -10.93
N ASN A 232 5.48 0.62 -10.69
CA ASN A 232 5.13 -0.33 -11.74
C ASN A 232 4.14 0.27 -12.75
N ALA A 233 3.09 0.96 -12.26
CA ALA A 233 2.08 1.60 -13.09
C ALA A 233 2.67 2.73 -13.98
N SER A 234 3.52 3.57 -13.41
CA SER A 234 4.21 4.65 -14.14
C SER A 234 5.23 4.12 -15.14
N ALA A 235 5.99 3.08 -14.79
CA ALA A 235 6.91 2.42 -15.71
C ALA A 235 6.17 1.84 -16.94
N ASN A 236 5.02 1.20 -16.71
CA ASN A 236 4.16 0.70 -17.79
C ASN A 236 3.62 1.82 -18.69
N ALA A 237 3.39 3.01 -18.12
CA ALA A 237 2.99 4.22 -18.83
C ALA A 237 4.17 4.97 -19.48
N SER A 238 5.41 4.44 -19.42
CA SER A 238 6.63 5.11 -19.88
C SER A 238 6.87 6.48 -19.21
N GLN A 239 6.43 6.65 -17.98
CA GLN A 239 6.59 7.86 -17.17
C GLN A 239 7.69 7.65 -16.13
N LEU A 240 8.71 8.50 -16.15
CA LEU A 240 9.81 8.45 -15.19
C LEU A 240 9.48 9.35 -14.00
N VAL A 241 9.10 8.72 -12.89
CA VAL A 241 8.80 9.39 -11.62
C VAL A 241 9.71 8.89 -10.50
N ILE A 242 10.15 9.81 -9.65
CA ILE A 242 10.89 9.54 -8.44
C ILE A 242 9.90 9.65 -7.28
N ILE A 243 9.69 8.55 -6.56
CA ILE A 243 8.75 8.50 -5.46
C ILE A 243 9.51 8.22 -4.16
N LYS A 244 9.32 9.10 -3.17
CA LYS A 244 9.95 9.04 -1.84
C LYS A 244 8.89 9.15 -0.76
N PHE A 245 9.12 8.47 0.36
CA PHE A 245 8.36 8.67 1.59
C PHE A 245 9.30 9.18 2.67
N HIS A 246 9.04 10.40 3.15
CA HIS A 246 9.79 11.05 4.21
C HIS A 246 9.04 10.85 5.52
N GLU A 247 9.40 9.81 6.27
CA GLU A 247 8.74 9.47 7.54
C GLU A 247 8.97 10.57 8.59
N ASN A 248 7.92 10.90 9.36
CA ASN A 248 7.91 11.97 10.38
C ASN A 248 8.24 13.37 9.85
N MET A 249 8.36 13.55 8.54
CA MET A 249 8.48 14.87 7.94
C MET A 249 7.12 15.57 8.06
N GLU A 250 7.12 16.77 8.61
CA GLU A 250 5.97 17.66 8.54
C GLU A 250 6.22 18.67 7.42
N LEU A 251 5.35 18.68 6.41
CA LEU A 251 5.28 19.83 5.52
C LEU A 251 4.87 21.02 6.36
N GLN A 252 5.70 22.06 6.34
CA GLN A 252 5.31 23.33 6.93
C GLN A 252 3.91 23.65 6.39
N PRO A 253 2.92 23.89 7.27
CA PRO A 253 1.59 24.23 6.82
C PRO A 253 1.78 25.35 5.82
N ARG A 254 1.39 25.11 4.56
CA ARG A 254 1.50 26.12 3.51
C ARG A 254 0.94 27.37 4.15
N LYS A 255 1.78 28.40 4.34
CA LYS A 255 1.27 29.71 4.79
C LYS A 255 0.19 30.03 3.76
N MET A 256 -1.05 29.91 4.19
CA MET A 256 -2.16 29.53 3.32
C MET A 256 -2.41 30.71 2.38
N TYR A 257 -1.72 30.77 1.24
CA TYR A 257 -1.75 31.75 0.15
C TYR A 257 -1.94 33.25 0.52
N THR A 258 -1.77 33.60 1.78
CA THR A 258 -2.17 34.90 2.33
C THR A 258 -1.07 35.93 2.18
N ASP A 259 0.19 35.48 2.15
CA ASP A 259 1.34 36.36 2.04
C ASP A 259 1.82 36.54 0.58
N ASP A 260 1.54 35.59 -0.33
CA ASP A 260 2.02 35.63 -1.71
C ASP A 260 0.99 35.09 -2.73
N PRO A 261 0.17 35.95 -3.35
CA PRO A 261 -0.82 35.54 -4.36
C PRO A 261 -0.16 34.97 -5.62
N TRP A 262 1.15 35.13 -5.79
CA TRP A 262 1.88 34.71 -6.98
C TRP A 262 2.27 33.22 -6.99
N ARG A 263 2.16 32.55 -5.84
CA ARG A 263 2.47 31.13 -5.66
C ARG A 263 1.26 30.20 -5.80
N TRP A 264 0.20 30.67 -6.44
CA TRP A 264 -1.04 29.92 -6.59
C TRP A 264 -0.85 28.62 -7.41
N GLN A 265 -1.49 27.54 -6.96
CA GLN A 265 -1.54 26.25 -7.64
C GLN A 265 -2.99 25.74 -7.73
N PRO A 266 -3.39 25.11 -8.85
CA PRO A 266 -4.75 24.63 -9.05
C PRO A 266 -5.09 23.38 -8.21
N PHE A 267 -4.08 22.62 -7.81
CA PHE A 267 -4.23 21.36 -7.09
C PHE A 267 -3.59 21.45 -5.70
N ALA A 268 -4.25 20.86 -4.69
CA ALA A 268 -3.88 21.05 -3.29
C ALA A 268 -2.50 20.48 -2.92
N TRP A 269 -2.04 19.47 -3.66
CA TRP A 269 -0.83 18.69 -3.36
C TRP A 269 0.34 18.99 -4.29
N ASN A 270 0.16 19.83 -5.33
CA ASN A 270 1.27 20.24 -6.20
C ASN A 270 2.15 21.26 -5.47
N ASP A 271 3.46 21.09 -5.52
CA ASP A 271 4.41 22.02 -4.92
C ASP A 271 4.34 23.38 -5.63
N PRO A 272 4.12 24.49 -4.91
CA PRO A 272 4.13 25.83 -5.50
C PRO A 272 5.48 26.23 -6.11
N GLU A 273 6.58 25.68 -5.60
CA GLU A 273 7.96 25.99 -6.05
C GLU A 273 8.41 25.08 -7.20
N ASP A 274 7.90 23.85 -7.25
CA ASP A 274 8.19 22.89 -8.32
C ASP A 274 6.90 22.31 -8.90
N ALA A 275 6.48 22.82 -10.08
CA ALA A 275 5.29 22.33 -10.78
C ALA A 275 5.38 20.85 -11.17
N LYS A 276 6.56 20.22 -11.12
CA LYS A 276 6.78 18.79 -11.38
C LYS A 276 6.77 17.93 -10.12
N SER A 277 6.60 18.54 -8.94
CA SER A 277 6.58 17.86 -7.65
C SER A 277 5.17 17.84 -7.06
N PHE A 278 4.81 16.68 -6.52
CA PHE A 278 3.58 16.42 -5.80
C PHE A 278 3.94 15.95 -4.40
N GLN A 279 3.41 16.63 -3.39
CA GLN A 279 3.69 16.38 -1.99
C GLN A 279 2.39 16.16 -1.22
N LEU A 280 2.21 14.92 -0.77
CA LEU A 280 1.07 14.49 0.03
C LEU A 280 1.48 14.37 1.50
N PRO A 281 1.07 15.31 2.37
CA PRO A 281 1.23 15.14 3.80
C PRO A 281 0.22 14.11 4.31
N LEU A 282 0.71 13.06 4.96
CA LEU A 282 -0.11 12.09 5.68
C LEU A 282 -0.16 12.49 7.16
N LYS A 283 -1.38 12.59 7.70
CA LYS A 283 -1.61 13.00 9.09
C LYS A 283 -2.65 12.10 9.74
N TRP A 284 -2.49 11.87 11.04
CA TRP A 284 -3.54 11.29 11.89
C TRP A 284 -4.73 12.24 11.98
N ARG A 285 -5.90 11.77 12.44
CA ARG A 285 -7.12 12.58 12.60
C ARG A 285 -6.91 13.80 13.49
N LEU A 286 -6.03 13.72 14.49
CA LEU A 286 -5.67 14.83 15.38
C LEU A 286 -4.65 15.81 14.77
N GLY A 287 -4.22 15.58 13.51
CA GLY A 287 -3.30 16.44 12.78
C GLY A 287 -1.83 16.16 13.01
N GLU A 288 -1.47 15.20 13.87
CA GLU A 288 -0.08 14.77 14.05
C GLU A 288 0.48 14.21 12.73
N PRO A 289 1.69 14.65 12.30
CA PRO A 289 2.30 14.23 11.05
C PRO A 289 2.77 12.77 11.11
N ILE A 290 2.45 11.99 10.08
CA ILE A 290 2.99 10.65 9.86
C ILE A 290 4.22 10.72 8.96
N GLY A 291 4.13 11.54 7.92
CA GLY A 291 5.19 11.72 6.93
C GLY A 291 4.67 12.35 5.64
N VAL A 292 5.53 12.44 4.64
CA VAL A 292 5.21 13.06 3.35
C VAL A 292 5.54 12.09 2.22
N VAL A 293 4.54 11.79 1.39
CA VAL A 293 4.79 11.10 0.12
C VAL A 293 5.09 12.15 -0.93
N GLU A 294 6.31 12.12 -1.47
CA GLU A 294 6.78 13.02 -2.52
C GLU A 294 6.88 12.24 -3.83
N ILE A 295 6.24 12.76 -4.89
CA ILE A 295 6.29 12.24 -6.25
C ILE A 295 6.84 13.34 -7.14
N GLN A 296 8.06 13.16 -7.65
CA GLN A 296 8.72 14.13 -8.51
C GLN A 296 8.85 13.56 -9.92
N CYS A 297 8.35 14.30 -10.92
CA CYS A 297 8.53 13.93 -12.31
C CYS A 297 9.99 14.20 -12.74
N SER A 298 10.56 13.32 -13.57
CA SER A 298 11.90 13.53 -14.11
C SER A 298 11.98 14.81 -14.97
N THR A 299 13.20 15.28 -15.28
CA THR A 299 13.42 16.45 -16.14
C THR A 299 12.67 16.38 -17.47
N PHE A 300 12.52 15.18 -18.04
CA PHE A 300 11.89 14.94 -19.34
C PHE A 300 10.43 14.47 -19.25
N THR A 301 9.89 14.32 -18.05
CA THR A 301 8.50 13.92 -17.82
C THR A 301 7.74 15.11 -17.29
N ASP A 302 6.61 15.40 -17.91
CA ASP A 302 5.68 16.43 -17.43
C ASP A 302 4.44 15.75 -16.87
N ILE A 303 3.70 16.48 -16.04
CA ILE A 303 2.47 15.96 -15.46
C ILE A 303 1.46 15.75 -16.60
N SER A 304 1.19 14.48 -16.90
CA SER A 304 0.15 14.05 -17.83
C SER A 304 -1.18 13.89 -17.10
N GLU A 305 -2.28 13.76 -17.85
CA GLU A 305 -3.59 13.41 -17.29
C GLU A 305 -3.53 12.11 -16.46
N GLN A 306 -2.76 11.12 -16.93
CA GLN A 306 -2.61 9.85 -16.25
C GLN A 306 -1.85 9.98 -14.92
N LEU A 307 -0.76 10.76 -14.87
CA LEU A 307 -0.06 11.05 -13.61
C LEU A 307 -0.95 11.83 -12.65
N LEU A 308 -1.77 12.75 -13.17
CA LEU A 308 -2.72 13.50 -12.34
C LEU A 308 -3.76 12.56 -11.71
N ILE A 309 -4.31 11.61 -12.48
CA ILE A 309 -5.20 10.55 -11.97
C ILE A 309 -4.47 9.74 -10.90
N PHE A 310 -3.25 9.25 -11.17
CA PHE A 310 -2.48 8.46 -10.21
C PHE A 310 -2.24 9.21 -8.89
N ASN A 311 -1.65 10.40 -8.96
CA ASN A 311 -1.25 11.17 -7.80
C ASN A 311 -2.44 11.53 -6.92
N HIS A 312 -3.51 12.03 -7.53
CA HIS A 312 -4.68 12.46 -6.75
C HIS A 312 -5.48 11.27 -6.20
N THR A 313 -5.63 10.19 -6.96
CA THR A 313 -6.35 8.99 -6.47
C THR A 313 -5.60 8.36 -5.30
N ILE A 314 -4.27 8.21 -5.42
CA ILE A 314 -3.42 7.71 -4.33
C ILE A 314 -3.49 8.63 -3.11
N GLY A 315 -3.49 9.95 -3.31
CA GLY A 315 -3.56 10.90 -2.21
C GLY A 315 -4.75 10.67 -1.29
N TYR A 316 -5.95 10.53 -1.88
CA TYR A 316 -7.16 10.22 -1.13
C TYR A 316 -7.16 8.81 -0.54
N MET A 317 -6.71 7.83 -1.33
CA MET A 317 -6.69 6.43 -0.92
C MET A 317 -5.78 6.21 0.29
N LEU A 318 -4.59 6.82 0.32
CA LEU A 318 -3.66 6.74 1.45
C LEU A 318 -4.19 7.47 2.68
N GLN A 319 -4.76 8.67 2.53
CA GLN A 319 -5.31 9.41 3.68
C GLN A 319 -6.51 8.66 4.30
N GLU A 320 -7.37 8.06 3.49
CA GLU A 320 -8.46 7.23 4.02
C GLU A 320 -7.93 5.93 4.65
N ALA A 321 -6.92 5.30 4.06
CA ALA A 321 -6.27 4.13 4.65
C ALA A 321 -5.68 4.47 6.04
N VAL A 322 -5.08 5.66 6.21
CA VAL A 322 -4.61 6.16 7.51
C VAL A 322 -5.76 6.28 8.49
N GLU A 323 -6.89 6.88 8.10
CA GLU A 323 -8.07 7.03 8.97
C GLU A 323 -8.65 5.67 9.38
N VAL A 324 -8.70 4.70 8.46
CA VAL A 324 -9.13 3.33 8.76
C VAL A 324 -8.16 2.67 9.73
N ILE A 325 -6.85 2.73 9.48
CA ILE A 325 -5.81 2.15 10.34
C ILE A 325 -5.84 2.75 11.74
N GLU A 326 -6.09 4.06 11.87
CA GLU A 326 -6.24 4.73 13.16
C GLU A 326 -7.39 4.14 13.99
N GLY A 327 -8.45 3.65 13.33
CA GLY A 327 -9.57 2.94 13.96
C GLY A 327 -9.39 1.43 14.13
N LEU A 328 -8.31 0.83 13.61
CA LEU A 328 -8.09 -0.62 13.69
C LEU A 328 -7.54 -1.03 15.05
N ILE A 329 -8.05 -2.17 15.55
CA ILE A 329 -7.46 -2.90 16.67
C ILE A 329 -6.27 -3.70 16.13
N PRO A 330 -5.09 -3.70 16.80
CA PRO A 330 -3.96 -4.51 16.37
C PRO A 330 -4.33 -5.97 16.12
N GLY A 331 -3.89 -6.48 14.98
CA GLY A 331 -4.31 -7.77 14.46
C GLY A 331 -5.34 -7.67 13.35
N HIS A 332 -6.23 -6.68 13.28
CA HIS A 332 -7.13 -6.63 12.11
C HIS A 332 -6.36 -6.35 10.81
N PRO A 333 -6.77 -6.94 9.66
CA PRO A 333 -6.12 -6.69 8.38
C PRO A 333 -6.19 -5.21 8.01
N PRO A 334 -5.04 -4.56 7.76
CA PRO A 334 -5.04 -3.17 7.33
C PRO A 334 -5.44 -3.04 5.86
N PRO A 335 -6.01 -1.89 5.46
CA PRO A 335 -6.18 -1.55 4.06
C PRO A 335 -4.83 -1.48 3.34
N LEU A 336 -4.83 -1.70 2.02
CA LEU A 336 -3.63 -1.57 1.17
C LEU A 336 -2.45 -2.45 1.61
N SER A 337 -2.73 -3.58 2.27
CA SER A 337 -1.70 -4.52 2.77
C SER A 337 -0.92 -5.25 1.66
N SER A 338 -1.36 -5.14 0.40
CA SER A 338 -0.68 -5.69 -0.77
C SER A 338 -0.94 -4.82 -2.01
N GLN A 339 -0.08 -4.93 -3.04
CA GLN A 339 -0.27 -4.25 -4.32
C GLN A 339 -1.59 -4.60 -5.03
N GLY A 340 -2.10 -5.83 -4.85
CA GLY A 340 -3.40 -6.23 -5.39
C GLY A 340 -4.56 -5.45 -4.76
N MET A 341 -4.51 -5.23 -3.43
CA MET A 341 -5.49 -4.37 -2.75
C MET A 341 -5.37 -2.90 -3.18
N VAL A 342 -4.15 -2.43 -3.45
CA VAL A 342 -3.91 -1.09 -3.99
C VAL A 342 -4.56 -0.94 -5.38
N GLN A 343 -4.37 -1.90 -6.28
CA GLN A 343 -4.98 -1.89 -7.62
C GLN A 343 -6.51 -1.80 -7.54
N ILE A 344 -7.15 -2.67 -6.74
CA ILE A 344 -8.61 -2.71 -6.58
C ILE A 344 -9.12 -1.37 -6.04
N ALA A 345 -8.50 -0.85 -4.97
CA ALA A 345 -8.89 0.43 -4.38
C ALA A 345 -8.66 1.61 -5.34
N PHE A 346 -7.61 1.55 -6.16
CA PHE A 346 -7.32 2.55 -7.18
C PHE A 346 -8.38 2.54 -8.28
N GLU A 347 -8.74 1.39 -8.83
CA GLU A 347 -9.78 1.26 -9.88
C GLU A 347 -11.16 1.72 -9.40
N GLU A 348 -11.50 1.46 -8.14
CA GLU A 348 -12.76 1.92 -7.57
C GLU A 348 -12.79 3.45 -7.44
N ARG A 349 -11.70 4.05 -6.97
CA ARG A 349 -11.61 5.49 -6.70
C ARG A 349 -11.33 6.34 -7.93
N SER A 350 -10.58 5.82 -8.90
CA SER A 350 -10.26 6.54 -10.13
C SER A 350 -11.53 6.94 -10.88
N LYS A 351 -12.60 6.14 -10.78
CA LYS A 351 -13.95 6.41 -11.29
C LYS A 351 -14.62 7.67 -10.71
N GLN A 352 -14.08 8.24 -9.63
CA GLN A 352 -14.60 9.44 -8.98
C GLN A 352 -13.62 10.62 -9.04
N ILE A 353 -12.49 10.50 -9.74
CA ILE A 353 -11.41 11.48 -9.64
C ILE A 353 -11.73 12.81 -10.33
N ALA A 354 -12.45 12.83 -11.45
CA ALA A 354 -12.77 14.08 -12.15
C ALA A 354 -13.57 15.07 -11.29
N PRO A 355 -14.70 14.69 -10.65
CA PRO A 355 -15.42 15.57 -9.72
C PRO A 355 -14.57 16.05 -8.54
N VAL A 356 -13.63 15.23 -8.10
CA VAL A 356 -12.70 15.57 -7.01
C VAL A 356 -11.71 16.65 -7.47
N LEU A 357 -11.11 16.50 -8.66
CA LEU A 357 -10.22 17.50 -9.24
C LEU A 357 -10.94 18.83 -9.51
N GLU A 358 -12.16 18.79 -10.04
CA GLU A 358 -13.02 19.97 -10.23
C GLU A 358 -13.25 20.71 -8.90
N ARG A 359 -13.59 19.95 -7.84
CA ARG A 359 -13.77 20.52 -6.49
C ARG A 359 -12.48 21.14 -5.98
N GLN A 360 -11.33 20.49 -6.17
CA GLN A 360 -10.04 21.03 -5.75
C GLN A 360 -9.72 22.35 -6.45
N ILE A 361 -9.87 22.41 -7.78
CA ILE A 361 -9.65 23.64 -8.56
C ILE A 361 -10.57 24.76 -8.04
N SER A 362 -11.85 24.44 -7.83
CA SER A 362 -12.84 25.39 -7.31
C SER A 362 -12.48 25.91 -5.90
N GLN A 363 -12.00 25.03 -5.02
CA GLN A 363 -11.53 25.40 -3.68
C GLN A 363 -10.25 26.24 -3.75
N GLN A 364 -9.29 25.90 -4.62
CA GLN A 364 -8.07 26.69 -4.80
C GLN A 364 -8.36 28.07 -5.39
N LEU A 365 -9.37 28.20 -6.24
CA LEU A 365 -9.84 29.49 -6.74
C LEU A 365 -10.40 30.40 -5.64
N ALA A 366 -10.78 29.88 -4.47
CA ALA A 366 -11.14 30.74 -3.34
C ALA A 366 -9.95 31.63 -2.93
N TYR A 367 -8.74 31.07 -2.94
CA TYR A 367 -7.48 31.75 -2.61
C TYR A 367 -6.86 32.53 -3.78
N PHE A 368 -7.43 32.43 -4.97
CA PHE A 368 -6.97 33.16 -6.15
C PHE A 368 -7.34 34.65 -6.06
N ASP A 369 -6.34 35.53 -5.94
CA ASP A 369 -6.54 36.99 -5.99
C ASP A 369 -6.71 37.49 -7.43
N ALA A 370 -7.93 37.29 -7.95
CA ALA A 370 -8.33 37.75 -9.27
C ALA A 370 -8.12 39.26 -9.48
N ASN A 371 -8.23 40.09 -8.43
CA ASN A 371 -8.10 41.53 -8.59
C ASN A 371 -6.65 41.91 -8.84
N ALA A 372 -5.72 41.40 -8.03
CA ALA A 372 -4.29 41.62 -8.24
C ALA A 372 -3.86 41.15 -9.63
N ILE A 373 -4.12 39.87 -9.94
CA ILE A 373 -3.67 39.22 -11.18
C ILE A 373 -4.23 39.90 -12.43
N PHE A 374 -5.55 40.13 -12.49
CA PHE A 374 -6.15 40.74 -13.68
C PHE A 374 -5.89 42.25 -13.78
N SER A 375 -5.64 42.94 -12.67
CA SER A 375 -5.23 44.35 -12.71
C SER A 375 -3.84 44.53 -13.31
N GLU A 376 -2.90 43.63 -12.97
CA GLU A 376 -1.56 43.63 -13.54
C GLU A 376 -1.59 43.28 -15.03
N LEU A 377 -2.30 42.21 -15.42
CA LEU A 377 -2.47 41.85 -16.83
C LEU A 377 -3.06 42.99 -17.66
N LYS A 378 -4.03 43.72 -17.09
CA LYS A 378 -4.65 44.86 -17.77
C LYS A 378 -3.66 46.03 -17.98
N SER A 379 -2.65 46.16 -17.12
CA SER A 379 -1.65 47.22 -17.20
C SER A 379 -0.62 47.01 -18.32
N PHE A 380 -0.53 45.80 -18.87
CA PHE A 380 0.41 45.50 -19.95
C PHE A 380 0.11 46.31 -21.21
N GLU A 381 1.15 46.90 -21.79
CA GLU A 381 1.06 47.60 -23.06
C GLU A 381 0.87 46.61 -24.21
N GLU A 382 0.11 47.00 -25.23
CA GLU A 382 -0.17 46.15 -26.40
C GLU A 382 1.10 45.67 -27.11
N LYS A 383 2.18 46.46 -27.06
CA LYS A 383 3.48 46.13 -27.67
C LYS A 383 4.29 45.08 -26.90
N VAL A 384 3.96 44.89 -25.61
CA VAL A 384 4.67 43.95 -24.72
C VAL A 384 4.02 42.56 -24.77
N ILE A 385 2.73 42.51 -25.10
CA ILE A 385 1.98 41.25 -25.25
C ILE A 385 2.39 40.57 -26.56
N ASP A 386 3.01 39.39 -26.44
CA ASP A 386 3.25 38.53 -27.58
C ASP A 386 1.94 37.87 -28.08
N GLU A 387 1.98 37.36 -29.32
CA GLU A 387 0.82 36.75 -29.95
C GLU A 387 0.31 35.52 -29.18
N SER A 388 1.22 34.74 -28.59
CA SER A 388 0.91 33.54 -27.81
C SER A 388 0.16 33.87 -26.52
N THR A 389 0.56 34.91 -25.79
CA THR A 389 -0.11 35.41 -24.58
C THR A 389 -1.48 35.95 -24.93
N LEU A 390 -1.61 36.71 -26.02
CA LEU A 390 -2.92 37.16 -26.51
C LEU A 390 -3.83 35.96 -26.82
N THR A 391 -3.30 34.95 -27.49
CA THR A 391 -4.02 33.72 -27.86
C THR A 391 -4.49 32.94 -26.63
N LEU A 392 -3.64 32.80 -25.61
CA LEU A 392 -4.00 32.19 -24.32
C LEU A 392 -5.17 32.95 -23.66
N LEU A 393 -5.07 34.27 -23.55
CA LEU A 393 -6.11 35.08 -22.90
C LEU A 393 -7.43 35.04 -23.69
N GLN A 394 -7.35 35.01 -25.02
CA GLN A 394 -8.51 34.80 -25.89
C GLN A 394 -9.16 33.44 -25.65
N ALA A 395 -8.37 32.37 -25.54
CA ALA A 395 -8.86 31.02 -25.27
C ALA A 395 -9.55 30.93 -23.91
N ILE A 396 -8.91 31.46 -22.85
CA ILE A 396 -9.48 31.51 -21.49
C ILE A 396 -10.81 32.27 -21.47
N LEU A 397 -10.86 33.48 -22.04
CA LEU A 397 -12.10 34.27 -22.06
C LEU A 397 -13.20 33.60 -22.90
N THR A 398 -12.83 32.95 -24.01
CA THR A 398 -13.76 32.17 -24.85
C THR A 398 -14.32 30.97 -24.08
N LEU A 399 -13.47 30.25 -23.35
CA LEU A 399 -13.86 29.12 -22.49
C LEU A 399 -14.86 29.58 -21.42
N LEU A 400 -14.59 30.72 -20.79
CA LEU A 400 -15.49 31.38 -19.84
C LEU A 400 -16.73 32.01 -20.50
N GLY A 401 -16.94 31.84 -21.81
CA GLY A 401 -18.15 32.27 -22.51
C GLY A 401 -18.23 33.78 -22.78
N PHE A 402 -17.10 34.47 -22.84
CA PHE A 402 -17.02 35.81 -23.44
C PHE A 402 -16.96 35.66 -24.97
N LYS A 403 -17.59 36.58 -25.69
CA LYS A 403 -17.70 36.54 -27.16
C LYS A 403 -16.97 37.73 -27.78
N GLY A 404 -16.48 37.56 -29.01
CA GLY A 404 -15.86 38.65 -29.79
C GLY A 404 -14.49 39.09 -29.29
N ILE A 405 -13.73 38.19 -28.65
CA ILE A 405 -12.40 38.48 -28.14
C ILE A 405 -11.37 38.18 -29.24
N ASN A 406 -11.08 39.17 -30.09
CA ASN A 406 -10.17 39.03 -31.24
C ASN A 406 -9.01 40.04 -31.25
N SER A 407 -8.91 40.90 -30.24
CA SER A 407 -7.84 41.90 -30.12
C SER A 407 -7.51 42.17 -28.66
N TRP A 408 -6.32 42.72 -28.40
CA TRP A 408 -5.91 43.09 -27.04
C TRP A 408 -6.89 44.05 -26.36
N ARG A 409 -7.44 45.03 -27.10
CA ARG A 409 -8.46 45.95 -26.57
C ARG A 409 -9.71 45.22 -26.08
N HIS A 410 -10.12 44.16 -26.77
CA HIS A 410 -11.26 43.34 -26.34
C HIS A 410 -10.92 42.54 -25.08
N VAL A 411 -9.71 41.99 -24.98
CA VAL A 411 -9.20 41.34 -23.76
C VAL A 411 -9.19 42.32 -22.59
N GLN A 412 -8.57 43.49 -22.74
CA GLN A 412 -8.53 44.53 -21.69
C GLN A 412 -9.92 44.96 -21.24
N LYS A 413 -10.89 45.04 -22.15
CA LYS A 413 -12.29 45.35 -21.81
C LYS A 413 -12.92 44.23 -20.98
N ALA A 414 -12.67 42.97 -21.32
CA ALA A 414 -13.15 41.82 -20.56
C ALA A 414 -12.51 41.75 -19.16
N LEU A 415 -11.21 42.02 -19.05
CA LEU A 415 -10.49 42.04 -17.77
C LEU A 415 -11.00 43.10 -16.78
N LYS A 416 -11.81 44.08 -17.21
CA LYS A 416 -12.46 45.05 -16.29
C LYS A 416 -13.51 44.42 -15.37
N VAL A 417 -14.05 43.24 -15.71
CA VAL A 417 -15.07 42.56 -14.90
C VAL A 417 -14.46 41.36 -14.15
N THR A 418 -13.39 41.61 -13.39
CA THR A 418 -12.59 40.61 -12.65
C THR A 418 -13.44 39.64 -11.83
N ARG A 419 -14.39 40.17 -11.04
CA ARG A 419 -15.33 39.38 -10.24
C ARG A 419 -16.12 38.37 -11.08
N LYS A 420 -16.64 38.82 -12.23
CA LYS A 420 -17.40 37.96 -13.14
C LYS A 420 -16.53 36.89 -13.80
N ILE A 421 -15.26 37.20 -14.07
CA ILE A 421 -14.29 36.22 -14.57
C ILE A 421 -14.08 35.13 -13.50
N LYS A 422 -13.77 35.52 -12.26
CA LYS A 422 -13.59 34.58 -11.14
C LYS A 422 -14.83 33.71 -10.88
N GLU A 423 -16.02 34.31 -10.85
CA GLU A 423 -17.30 33.59 -10.69
C GLU A 423 -17.50 32.55 -11.81
N ARG A 424 -17.12 32.88 -13.06
CA ARG A 424 -17.20 31.95 -14.19
C ARG A 424 -16.11 30.89 -14.19
N MET A 425 -14.93 31.17 -13.63
CA MET A 425 -13.87 30.18 -13.43
C MET A 425 -14.30 29.12 -12.41
N ILE A 426 -14.92 29.56 -11.30
CA ILE A 426 -15.46 28.66 -10.26
C ILE A 426 -16.65 27.86 -10.78
N GLY A 427 -17.53 28.47 -11.57
CA GLY A 427 -18.71 27.82 -12.15
C GLY A 427 -18.46 27.12 -13.49
N LEU A 428 -17.21 26.82 -13.84
CA LEU A 428 -16.89 26.09 -15.07
C LEU A 428 -17.26 24.61 -14.88
N VAL A 429 -18.01 24.04 -15.83
CA VAL A 429 -18.43 22.64 -15.80
C VAL A 429 -17.55 21.82 -16.73
N TYR A 430 -17.06 20.67 -16.25
CA TYR A 430 -16.01 19.88 -16.88
C TYR A 430 -16.51 18.64 -17.63
N ASP A 431 -17.71 18.13 -17.34
CA ASP A 431 -18.22 16.86 -17.87
C ASP A 431 -19.18 16.99 -19.06
N ASN A 432 -19.57 18.23 -19.42
CA ASN A 432 -20.70 18.45 -20.32
C ASN A 432 -20.29 18.65 -21.80
N VAL A 433 -20.30 17.52 -22.54
CA VAL A 433 -19.96 17.43 -23.98
C VAL A 433 -21.11 17.86 -24.89
N GLU A 434 -22.35 17.59 -24.49
CA GLU A 434 -23.52 17.61 -25.37
C GLU A 434 -24.16 19.00 -25.50
N ASP A 435 -23.71 19.96 -24.69
CA ASP A 435 -24.30 21.29 -24.58
C ASP A 435 -23.47 22.42 -25.20
N ARG A 436 -23.99 23.65 -25.05
CA ARG A 436 -23.29 24.93 -25.28
C ARG A 436 -21.91 25.03 -24.61
N HIS A 437 -21.58 24.16 -23.66
CA HIS A 437 -20.28 24.10 -22.99
C HIS A 437 -19.23 23.39 -23.85
N GLY A 438 -19.54 22.25 -24.48
CA GLY A 438 -18.63 21.56 -25.41
C GLY A 438 -18.18 22.45 -26.58
N ALA A 439 -19.09 23.30 -27.09
CA ALA A 439 -18.74 24.29 -28.12
C ALA A 439 -17.68 25.31 -27.65
N ARG A 440 -17.62 25.65 -26.35
CA ARG A 440 -16.63 26.58 -25.78
C ARG A 440 -15.27 25.91 -25.64
N TRP A 441 -15.23 24.66 -25.16
CA TRP A 441 -14.02 23.85 -25.09
C TRP A 441 -13.38 23.69 -26.47
N ASN A 442 -14.17 23.30 -27.47
CA ASN A 442 -13.72 23.17 -28.86
C ASN A 442 -13.23 24.49 -29.47
N ALA A 443 -13.85 25.61 -29.11
CA ALA A 443 -13.43 26.93 -29.57
C ALA A 443 -12.10 27.35 -28.92
N ALA A 444 -11.95 27.16 -27.60
CA ALA A 444 -10.72 27.47 -26.87
C ALA A 444 -9.55 26.59 -27.38
N ALA A 445 -9.76 25.28 -27.54
CA ALA A 445 -8.75 24.37 -28.09
C ALA A 445 -8.32 24.75 -29.51
N ARG A 446 -9.24 25.24 -30.34
CA ARG A 446 -8.93 25.73 -31.70
C ARG A 446 -8.05 26.99 -31.67
N ILE A 447 -8.32 27.91 -30.75
CA ILE A 447 -7.51 29.11 -30.55
C ILE A 447 -6.08 28.71 -30.12
N MET A 448 -5.95 27.71 -29.25
CA MET A 448 -4.66 27.26 -28.69
C MET A 448 -3.82 26.34 -29.60
N ARG A 449 -4.31 25.92 -30.78
CA ARG A 449 -3.70 24.85 -31.59
C ARG A 449 -2.21 25.02 -31.89
N ASN A 450 -1.73 26.26 -31.99
CA ASN A 450 -0.35 26.58 -32.38
C ASN A 450 0.46 27.22 -31.25
N VAL A 451 -0.01 27.15 -30.01
CA VAL A 451 0.67 27.75 -28.86
C VAL A 451 1.39 26.65 -28.07
N ASP A 452 2.72 26.76 -27.97
CA ASP A 452 3.49 25.96 -27.02
C ASP A 452 3.36 26.58 -25.62
N LEU A 453 2.57 25.95 -24.77
CA LEU A 453 2.33 26.41 -23.39
C LEU A 453 3.59 26.39 -22.53
N ARG A 454 4.55 25.50 -22.81
CA ARG A 454 5.79 25.40 -22.01
C ARG A 454 6.75 26.51 -22.35
N GLU A 455 6.93 26.77 -23.64
CA GLU A 455 7.72 27.92 -24.08
C GLU A 455 7.09 29.23 -23.57
N LEU A 456 5.76 29.31 -23.63
CA LEU A 456 5.02 30.46 -23.12
C LEU A 456 5.22 30.63 -21.61
N ASP A 457 5.11 29.56 -20.81
CA ASP A 457 5.29 29.61 -19.35
C ASP A 457 6.68 30.14 -18.96
N GLN A 458 7.73 29.65 -19.62
CA GLN A 458 9.13 30.04 -19.34
C GLN A 458 9.42 31.52 -19.58
N ARG A 459 8.79 32.13 -20.59
CA ARG A 459 9.05 33.54 -20.98
C ARG A 459 8.03 34.54 -20.45
N SER A 460 6.92 34.06 -19.91
CA SER A 460 5.80 34.88 -19.49
C SER A 460 6.00 35.52 -18.13
N ALA A 461 5.33 36.67 -17.91
CA ALA A 461 5.21 37.24 -16.58
C ALA A 461 4.36 36.36 -15.65
N VAL A 462 4.58 36.48 -14.35
CA VAL A 462 3.93 35.63 -13.33
C VAL A 462 2.39 35.61 -13.42
N PRO A 463 1.67 36.73 -13.65
CA PRO A 463 0.21 36.68 -13.84
C PRO A 463 -0.23 35.78 -15.00
N VAL A 464 0.55 35.71 -16.07
CA VAL A 464 0.27 34.86 -17.24
C VAL A 464 0.59 33.40 -16.91
N GLN A 465 1.71 33.12 -16.22
CA GLN A 465 2.05 31.77 -15.74
C GLN A 465 0.95 31.16 -14.87
N ILE A 466 0.37 31.95 -13.96
CA ILE A 466 -0.77 31.50 -13.13
C ILE A 466 -1.97 31.10 -14.00
N LEU A 467 -2.26 31.88 -15.05
CA LEU A 467 -3.35 31.56 -15.97
C LEU A 467 -3.05 30.35 -16.86
N ILE A 468 -1.78 30.11 -17.22
CA ILE A 468 -1.34 28.89 -17.90
C ILE A 468 -1.63 27.68 -16.99
N ARG A 469 -1.17 27.71 -15.74
CA ARG A 469 -1.40 26.62 -14.77
C ARG A 469 -2.88 26.34 -14.57
N TRP A 470 -3.70 27.38 -14.42
CA TRP A 470 -5.15 27.21 -14.34
C TRP A 470 -5.71 26.58 -15.63
N PHE A 471 -5.32 27.08 -16.80
CA PHE A 471 -5.81 26.59 -18.09
C PHE A 471 -5.43 25.13 -18.36
N GLU A 472 -4.20 24.74 -18.05
CA GLU A 472 -3.73 23.36 -18.14
C GLU A 472 -4.51 22.45 -17.19
N ALA A 473 -4.63 22.83 -15.92
CA ALA A 473 -5.37 22.06 -14.93
C ALA A 473 -6.84 21.84 -15.31
N VAL A 474 -7.52 22.88 -15.84
CA VAL A 474 -8.90 22.73 -16.25
C VAL A 474 -9.05 21.87 -17.50
N THR A 475 -8.11 21.96 -18.43
CA THR A 475 -8.11 21.15 -19.67
C THR A 475 -7.81 19.69 -19.35
N MET A 476 -6.82 19.39 -18.50
CA MET A 476 -6.54 18.04 -18.02
C MET A 476 -7.76 17.45 -17.30
N THR A 477 -8.37 18.20 -16.39
CA THR A 477 -9.55 17.75 -15.65
C THR A 477 -10.74 17.48 -16.59
N HIS A 478 -10.95 18.34 -17.60
CA HIS A 478 -11.95 18.12 -18.65
C HIS A 478 -11.67 16.84 -19.44
N ASN A 479 -10.43 16.64 -19.92
CA ASN A 479 -10.04 15.45 -20.66
C ASN A 479 -10.25 14.17 -19.84
N ILE A 480 -9.90 14.20 -18.56
CA ILE A 480 -10.13 13.09 -17.62
C ILE A 480 -11.64 12.84 -17.48
N ALA A 481 -12.46 13.87 -17.29
CA ALA A 481 -13.91 13.74 -17.20
C ALA A 481 -14.51 13.13 -18.47
N LEU A 482 -14.03 13.52 -19.66
CA LEU A 482 -14.44 12.94 -20.93
C LEU A 482 -14.07 11.45 -21.03
N ALA A 483 -12.82 11.11 -20.72
CA ALA A 483 -12.33 9.73 -20.77
C ALA A 483 -13.16 8.83 -19.83
N MET A 484 -13.42 9.31 -18.62
CA MET A 484 -14.25 8.59 -17.64
C MET A 484 -15.72 8.48 -18.08
N LYS A 485 -16.27 9.51 -18.74
CA LYS A 485 -17.64 9.43 -19.28
C LYS A 485 -17.72 8.41 -20.41
N GLU A 486 -16.70 8.34 -21.27
CA GLU A 486 -16.62 7.35 -22.35
C GLU A 486 -16.48 5.93 -21.79
N GLU A 487 -15.63 5.73 -20.77
CA GLU A 487 -15.47 4.44 -20.10
C GLU A 487 -16.75 3.98 -19.37
N ASN A 488 -17.49 4.92 -18.80
CA ASN A 488 -18.77 4.64 -18.12
C ASN A 488 -19.98 4.65 -19.07
N LYS A 489 -19.79 4.92 -20.35
CA LYS A 489 -20.89 4.92 -21.31
C LYS A 489 -21.48 3.50 -21.33
N PRO A 490 -22.79 3.34 -21.06
CA PRO A 490 -23.39 2.02 -21.14
C PRO A 490 -23.15 1.48 -22.55
N VAL A 491 -22.54 0.30 -22.60
CA VAL A 491 -22.22 -0.35 -23.87
C VAL A 491 -23.51 -0.51 -24.65
N GLU A 492 -23.53 -0.05 -25.91
CA GLU A 492 -24.70 -0.23 -26.75
C GLU A 492 -24.93 -1.74 -26.95
N ILE A 493 -26.03 -2.23 -26.38
CA ILE A 493 -26.41 -3.64 -26.46
C ILE A 493 -26.80 -3.94 -27.90
N SER A 494 -25.91 -4.63 -28.62
CA SER A 494 -26.20 -5.14 -29.95
C SER A 494 -26.99 -6.46 -29.83
N PRO A 495 -28.21 -6.55 -30.42
CA PRO A 495 -28.98 -7.79 -30.39
C PRO A 495 -28.28 -8.96 -31.10
N ASP A 496 -27.38 -8.67 -32.03
CA ASP A 496 -26.54 -9.68 -32.68
C ASP A 496 -25.48 -10.23 -31.73
N ALA A 497 -24.87 -9.35 -30.92
CA ALA A 497 -23.90 -9.76 -29.90
C ALA A 497 -24.54 -10.67 -28.85
N ASP A 498 -25.76 -10.35 -28.39
CA ASP A 498 -26.54 -11.18 -27.47
C ASP A 498 -26.83 -12.56 -28.05
N ARG A 499 -27.28 -12.61 -29.31
CA ARG A 499 -27.60 -13.87 -29.98
C ARG A 499 -26.38 -14.78 -30.10
N ILE A 500 -25.21 -14.21 -30.39
CA ILE A 500 -23.97 -14.99 -30.47
C ILE A 500 -23.54 -15.44 -29.07
N PHE A 501 -23.63 -14.57 -28.07
CA PHE A 501 -23.38 -14.93 -26.68
C PHE A 501 -24.23 -16.13 -26.24
N ASP A 502 -25.54 -16.08 -26.47
CA ASP A 502 -26.49 -17.17 -26.16
C ASP A 502 -26.21 -18.47 -26.93
N THR A 503 -25.53 -18.37 -28.08
CA THR A 503 -25.16 -19.55 -28.86
C THR A 503 -23.90 -20.21 -28.29
N ILE A 504 -22.98 -19.41 -27.73
CA ILE A 504 -21.74 -19.89 -27.13
C ILE A 504 -22.01 -20.42 -25.71
N ASP A 505 -22.81 -19.71 -24.92
CA ASP A 505 -23.22 -20.08 -23.56
C ASP A 505 -24.25 -21.24 -23.60
N VAL A 506 -23.72 -22.46 -23.81
CA VAL A 506 -24.52 -23.68 -23.93
C VAL A 506 -25.18 -24.04 -22.60
N ASN A 507 -24.51 -23.77 -21.49
CA ASN A 507 -24.98 -24.14 -20.15
C ASN A 507 -25.98 -23.11 -19.56
N LYS A 508 -26.06 -21.91 -20.16
CA LYS A 508 -26.93 -20.77 -19.78
C LYS A 508 -26.64 -20.21 -18.39
N ASP A 509 -25.38 -20.27 -17.94
CA ASP A 509 -24.94 -19.71 -16.67
C ASP A 509 -24.69 -18.19 -16.75
N SER A 510 -24.90 -17.59 -17.93
CA SER A 510 -24.66 -16.17 -18.25
C SER A 510 -23.19 -15.78 -18.33
N TYR A 511 -22.29 -16.76 -18.44
CA TYR A 511 -20.87 -16.58 -18.69
C TYR A 511 -20.43 -17.50 -19.84
N ILE A 512 -19.42 -17.08 -20.58
CA ILE A 512 -18.76 -17.94 -21.57
C ILE A 512 -17.48 -18.47 -20.95
N GLN A 513 -17.42 -19.78 -20.74
CA GLN A 513 -16.24 -20.45 -20.24
C GLN A 513 -15.29 -20.82 -21.40
N ALA A 514 -14.02 -21.05 -21.08
CA ALA A 514 -12.99 -21.36 -22.08
C ALA A 514 -13.35 -22.55 -22.99
N HIS A 515 -13.96 -23.60 -22.42
CA HIS A 515 -14.32 -24.79 -23.17
C HIS A 515 -15.50 -24.58 -24.13
N GLU A 516 -16.45 -23.71 -23.76
CA GLU A 516 -17.61 -23.33 -24.59
C GLU A 516 -17.17 -22.48 -25.78
N LEU A 517 -16.32 -21.49 -25.52
CA LEU A 517 -15.75 -20.64 -26.56
C LEU A 517 -14.90 -21.45 -27.55
N VAL A 518 -14.05 -22.36 -27.03
CA VAL A 518 -13.24 -23.26 -27.86
C VAL A 518 -14.14 -24.17 -28.70
N ALA A 519 -15.19 -24.77 -28.12
CA ALA A 519 -16.11 -25.64 -28.84
C ALA A 519 -16.84 -24.91 -29.97
N TYR A 520 -17.27 -23.67 -29.74
CA TYR A 520 -17.90 -22.83 -30.76
C TYR A 520 -16.93 -22.45 -31.89
N MET A 521 -15.71 -22.04 -31.53
CA MET A 521 -14.73 -21.55 -32.50
C MET A 521 -14.00 -22.66 -33.28
N LEU A 522 -13.94 -23.89 -32.75
CA LEU A 522 -13.18 -25.02 -33.29
C LEU A 522 -13.51 -25.36 -34.76
N HIS A 523 -14.71 -25.02 -35.22
CA HIS A 523 -15.12 -25.26 -36.60
C HIS A 523 -14.37 -24.38 -37.61
N ASP A 524 -14.16 -23.11 -37.27
CA ASP A 524 -13.64 -22.09 -38.20
C ASP A 524 -12.23 -21.60 -37.84
N TYR A 525 -11.83 -21.78 -36.57
CA TYR A 525 -10.64 -21.19 -35.99
C TYR A 525 -9.88 -22.17 -35.07
N PRO A 526 -8.54 -22.09 -34.99
CA PRO A 526 -7.77 -22.88 -34.04
C PRO A 526 -8.03 -22.45 -32.59
N SER A 527 -7.89 -23.40 -31.66
CA SER A 527 -8.15 -23.20 -30.22
C SER A 527 -7.28 -22.10 -29.59
N THR A 528 -6.11 -21.81 -30.16
CA THR A 528 -5.22 -20.74 -29.69
C THR A 528 -5.87 -19.35 -29.78
N ILE A 529 -6.78 -19.12 -30.73
CA ILE A 529 -7.50 -17.84 -30.84
C ILE A 529 -8.54 -17.74 -29.74
N ALA A 530 -9.29 -18.79 -29.47
CA ALA A 530 -10.29 -18.78 -28.40
C ALA A 530 -9.64 -18.44 -27.05
N HIS A 531 -8.47 -19.01 -26.74
CA HIS A 531 -7.71 -18.64 -25.54
C HIS A 531 -7.19 -17.20 -25.55
N ARG A 532 -6.77 -16.68 -26.71
CA ARG A 532 -6.34 -15.28 -26.85
C ARG A 532 -7.53 -14.34 -26.65
N LEU A 533 -8.69 -14.68 -27.21
CA LEU A 533 -9.93 -13.91 -27.11
C LEU A 533 -10.42 -13.90 -25.66
N LEU A 534 -10.39 -15.04 -24.98
CA LEU A 534 -10.72 -15.13 -23.56
C LEU A 534 -9.80 -14.25 -22.71
N ARG A 535 -8.46 -14.35 -22.87
CA ARG A 535 -7.53 -13.48 -22.14
C ARG A 535 -7.71 -11.98 -22.43
N THR A 536 -8.26 -11.63 -23.59
CA THR A 536 -8.43 -10.22 -23.99
C THR A 536 -9.76 -9.66 -23.48
N LEU A 537 -10.83 -10.47 -23.48
CA LEU A 537 -12.16 -10.05 -23.08
C LEU A 537 -12.43 -10.23 -21.58
N ASP A 538 -11.77 -11.18 -20.93
CA ASP A 538 -11.82 -11.40 -19.48
C ASP A 538 -11.01 -10.29 -18.77
N THR A 539 -11.70 -9.19 -18.47
CA THR A 539 -11.11 -7.99 -17.89
C THR A 539 -10.96 -8.08 -16.39
N ASP A 540 -11.82 -8.84 -15.72
CA ASP A 540 -11.75 -9.07 -14.27
C ASP A 540 -10.89 -10.28 -13.87
N ALA A 541 -10.37 -11.01 -14.86
CA ALA A 541 -9.48 -12.16 -14.73
C ALA A 541 -10.10 -13.35 -13.96
N ASP A 542 -11.42 -13.49 -14.02
CA ASP A 542 -12.15 -14.58 -13.37
C ASP A 542 -12.23 -15.87 -14.21
N GLN A 543 -11.56 -15.87 -15.38
CA GLN A 543 -11.42 -16.97 -16.35
C GLN A 543 -12.71 -17.34 -17.09
N ARG A 544 -13.70 -16.46 -17.08
CA ARG A 544 -14.95 -16.57 -17.84
C ARG A 544 -15.33 -15.20 -18.39
N ILE A 545 -16.07 -15.16 -19.48
CA ILE A 545 -16.44 -13.89 -20.12
C ILE A 545 -17.89 -13.60 -19.78
N SER A 546 -18.13 -12.53 -19.02
CA SER A 546 -19.48 -12.06 -18.74
C SER A 546 -20.15 -11.46 -19.98
N ARG A 547 -21.49 -11.38 -19.98
CA ARG A 547 -22.23 -10.72 -21.07
C ARG A 547 -21.81 -9.26 -21.29
N ASN A 548 -21.46 -8.55 -20.22
CA ASN A 548 -21.01 -7.16 -20.31
C ASN A 548 -19.65 -7.03 -20.99
N GLU A 549 -18.70 -7.91 -20.65
CA GLU A 549 -17.38 -7.96 -21.29
C GLU A 549 -17.48 -8.33 -22.76
N TRP A 550 -18.37 -9.27 -23.09
CA TRP A 550 -18.67 -9.63 -24.47
C TRP A 550 -19.19 -8.43 -25.26
N HIS A 551 -20.17 -7.70 -24.72
CA HIS A 551 -20.67 -6.49 -25.38
C HIS A 551 -19.59 -5.42 -25.54
N ARG A 552 -18.72 -5.21 -24.53
CA ARG A 552 -17.59 -4.26 -24.67
C ARG A 552 -16.67 -4.67 -25.81
N GLY A 553 -16.22 -5.92 -25.80
CA GLY A 553 -15.37 -6.46 -26.87
C GLY A 553 -16.01 -6.41 -28.25
N TRP A 554 -17.33 -6.51 -28.32
CA TRP A 554 -18.09 -6.35 -29.55
C TRP A 554 -18.17 -4.89 -30.02
N ALA A 555 -18.54 -3.98 -29.12
CA ALA A 555 -18.67 -2.55 -29.41
C ALA A 555 -17.33 -1.91 -29.80
N ASP A 556 -16.25 -2.31 -29.13
CA ASP A 556 -14.89 -1.82 -29.39
C ASP A 556 -14.29 -2.41 -30.68
N GLY A 557 -14.98 -3.36 -31.33
CA GLY A 557 -14.50 -4.05 -32.51
C GLY A 557 -13.36 -5.05 -32.25
N MET A 558 -12.95 -5.23 -30.98
CA MET A 558 -11.84 -6.12 -30.59
C MET A 558 -12.04 -7.55 -31.10
N ILE A 559 -13.26 -8.07 -31.04
CA ILE A 559 -13.57 -9.42 -31.54
C ILE A 559 -13.30 -9.51 -33.04
N SER A 560 -13.72 -8.50 -33.81
CA SER A 560 -13.52 -8.45 -35.26
C SER A 560 -12.05 -8.28 -35.62
N ASP A 561 -11.33 -7.42 -34.90
CA ASP A 561 -9.91 -7.15 -35.13
C ASP A 561 -9.03 -8.37 -34.83
N LEU A 562 -9.30 -9.09 -33.74
CA LEU A 562 -8.58 -10.32 -33.40
C LEU A 562 -8.79 -11.41 -34.46
N LEU A 563 -10.01 -11.57 -34.97
CA LEU A 563 -10.32 -12.53 -36.03
C LEU A 563 -9.65 -12.14 -37.35
N ARG A 564 -9.63 -10.84 -37.67
CA ARG A 564 -8.98 -10.31 -38.88
C ARG A 564 -7.47 -10.42 -38.82
N GLN A 565 -6.86 -10.15 -37.67
CA GLN A 565 -5.42 -10.31 -37.46
C GLN A 565 -5.01 -11.75 -37.73
N HIS A 566 -5.74 -12.74 -37.23
CA HIS A 566 -5.44 -14.14 -37.52
C HIS A 566 -5.60 -14.51 -39.00
N GLN A 567 -6.62 -13.99 -39.69
CA GLN A 567 -6.75 -14.21 -41.14
C GLN A 567 -5.52 -13.65 -41.89
N SER A 568 -5.04 -12.47 -41.51
CA SER A 568 -3.83 -11.87 -42.10
C SER A 568 -2.55 -12.65 -41.76
N GLU A 569 -2.41 -13.16 -40.54
CA GLU A 569 -1.29 -14.02 -40.13
C GLU A 569 -1.27 -15.31 -40.98
N ARG A 570 -2.44 -15.94 -41.18
CA ARG A 570 -2.59 -17.14 -42.02
C ARG A 570 -2.26 -16.89 -43.50
N GLU A 571 -2.64 -15.73 -44.03
CA GLU A 571 -2.27 -15.32 -45.40
C GLU A 571 -0.76 -15.05 -45.51
N SER A 572 -0.16 -14.43 -44.50
CA SER A 572 1.28 -14.19 -44.44
C SER A 572 2.07 -15.49 -44.35
N ASP A 573 1.62 -16.46 -43.55
CA ASP A 573 2.25 -17.77 -43.40
C ASP A 573 2.11 -18.62 -44.67
N THR A 574 0.97 -18.55 -45.36
CA THR A 574 0.82 -19.19 -46.67
C THR A 574 1.69 -18.52 -47.74
N GLN A 575 1.87 -17.21 -47.69
CA GLN A 575 2.78 -16.48 -48.59
C GLN A 575 4.26 -16.78 -48.28
N ALA A 576 4.63 -16.85 -47.01
CA ALA A 576 5.96 -17.25 -46.54
C ALA A 576 6.27 -18.71 -46.88
N SER A 577 5.30 -19.61 -46.73
CA SER A 577 5.42 -21.02 -47.13
C SER A 577 5.53 -21.18 -48.65
N ARG A 578 4.79 -20.38 -49.43
CA ARG A 578 4.97 -20.28 -50.90
C ARG A 578 6.35 -19.77 -51.28
N LEU A 579 6.89 -18.78 -50.58
CA LEU A 579 8.25 -18.25 -50.78
C LEU A 579 9.33 -19.26 -50.36
N ALA A 580 9.14 -19.99 -49.27
CA ALA A 580 10.03 -21.04 -48.79
C ALA A 580 10.07 -22.23 -49.77
N ASN A 581 8.92 -22.64 -50.31
CA ASN A 581 8.84 -23.66 -51.37
C ASN A 581 9.48 -23.17 -52.67
N ARG A 582 9.37 -21.89 -53.02
CA ARG A 582 10.07 -21.28 -54.17
C ARG A 582 11.59 -21.25 -53.97
N ARG A 583 12.05 -20.99 -52.75
CA ARG A 583 13.48 -21.03 -52.37
C ARG A 583 14.02 -22.46 -52.32
N HIS A 584 13.23 -23.46 -51.95
CA HIS A 584 13.64 -24.86 -52.03
C HIS A 584 13.73 -25.36 -53.48
N ALA A 585 12.83 -24.93 -54.37
CA ALA A 585 12.93 -25.22 -55.81
C ALA A 585 14.15 -24.55 -56.46
N GLN A 586 14.52 -23.32 -56.05
CA GLN A 586 15.74 -22.66 -56.54
C GLN A 586 17.03 -23.17 -55.88
N ARG A 587 17.01 -23.62 -54.62
CA ARG A 587 18.19 -24.18 -53.94
C ARG A 587 18.67 -25.51 -54.52
N GLY A 588 17.81 -26.28 -55.19
CA GLY A 588 18.21 -27.46 -55.95
C GLY A 588 19.19 -27.15 -57.10
N GLY A 589 19.05 -25.98 -57.74
CA GLY A 589 19.99 -25.52 -58.79
C GLY A 589 21.27 -24.89 -58.26
N VAL A 590 21.22 -24.24 -57.10
CA VAL A 590 22.38 -23.54 -56.52
C VAL A 590 23.35 -24.51 -55.83
N MET A 591 22.89 -25.57 -55.16
CA MET A 591 23.80 -26.57 -54.57
C MET A 591 24.65 -27.30 -55.60
N ALA A 592 24.12 -27.57 -56.81
CA ALA A 592 24.91 -28.17 -57.90
C ALA A 592 26.06 -27.24 -58.36
N LEU A 593 25.82 -25.93 -58.37
CA LEU A 593 26.81 -24.92 -58.72
C LEU A 593 27.84 -24.71 -57.60
N THR A 594 27.42 -24.73 -56.33
CA THR A 594 28.33 -24.56 -55.17
C THR A 594 29.24 -25.78 -54.97
N VAL A 595 28.76 -26.99 -55.25
CA VAL A 595 29.61 -28.20 -55.24
C VAL A 595 30.63 -28.12 -56.39
N ALA A 596 30.22 -27.70 -57.59
CA ALA A 596 31.13 -27.55 -58.73
C ALA A 596 32.22 -26.46 -58.50
N THR A 597 31.89 -25.36 -57.83
CA THR A 597 32.89 -24.33 -57.49
C THR A 597 33.80 -24.74 -56.33
N SER A 598 33.27 -25.49 -55.34
CA SER A 598 34.07 -25.99 -54.21
C SER A 598 35.08 -27.05 -54.64
N VAL A 599 34.73 -27.90 -55.61
CA VAL A 599 35.67 -28.86 -56.23
C VAL A 599 36.79 -28.13 -56.98
N ARG A 600 36.46 -27.09 -57.76
CA ARG A 600 37.47 -26.27 -58.46
C ARG A 600 38.39 -25.50 -57.50
N GLU A 601 37.86 -24.97 -56.40
CA GLU A 601 38.68 -24.29 -55.39
C GLU A 601 39.58 -25.26 -54.62
N TYR A 602 39.12 -26.48 -54.37
CA TYR A 602 39.95 -27.52 -53.77
C TYR A 602 41.09 -27.93 -54.70
N GLU A 603 40.80 -28.17 -55.97
CA GLU A 603 41.80 -28.48 -57.01
C GLU A 603 42.82 -27.34 -57.21
N ALA A 604 42.38 -26.08 -57.15
CA ALA A 604 43.28 -24.93 -57.21
C ALA A 604 44.17 -24.80 -55.97
N LYS A 605 43.66 -25.15 -54.79
CA LYS A 605 44.43 -25.14 -53.53
C LYS A 605 45.46 -26.26 -53.49
N THR A 606 45.14 -27.47 -53.93
CA THR A 606 46.12 -28.57 -54.04
C THR A 606 47.21 -28.23 -55.04
N ARG A 607 46.88 -27.66 -56.20
CA ARG A 607 47.89 -27.24 -57.20
C ARG A 607 48.85 -26.17 -56.68
N ASN A 608 48.34 -25.16 -55.97
CA ASN A 608 49.16 -24.14 -55.32
C ASN A 608 50.03 -24.71 -54.19
N GLN A 609 49.57 -25.76 -53.51
CA GLN A 609 50.35 -26.41 -52.45
C GLN A 609 51.47 -27.28 -53.04
N GLU A 610 51.23 -27.94 -54.17
CA GLU A 610 52.25 -28.66 -54.94
C GLU A 610 53.31 -27.71 -55.51
N GLU A 611 52.93 -26.56 -56.07
CA GLU A 611 53.88 -25.54 -56.56
C GLU A 611 54.74 -24.96 -55.43
N LYS A 612 54.16 -24.68 -54.25
CA LYS A 612 54.90 -24.23 -53.07
C LYS A 612 55.85 -25.30 -52.53
N SER A 613 55.48 -26.58 -52.65
CA SER A 613 56.33 -27.71 -52.27
C SER A 613 57.53 -27.86 -53.22
N ALA A 614 57.31 -27.65 -54.52
CA ALA A 614 58.35 -27.68 -55.55
C ALA A 614 59.34 -26.51 -55.39
N THR A 615 58.86 -25.30 -55.11
CA THR A 615 59.73 -24.13 -54.87
C THR A 615 60.53 -24.25 -53.58
N LYS A 616 59.96 -24.84 -52.52
CA LYS A 616 60.72 -25.13 -51.29
C LYS A 616 61.85 -26.12 -51.55
N ARG A 617 61.62 -27.20 -52.30
CA ARG A 617 62.68 -28.16 -52.67
C ARG A 617 63.80 -27.53 -53.49
N ALA A 618 63.48 -26.64 -54.44
CA ALA A 618 64.48 -25.92 -55.23
C ALA A 618 65.33 -24.92 -54.40
N GLN A 619 64.78 -24.36 -53.32
CA GLN A 619 65.52 -23.48 -52.41
C GLN A 619 66.42 -24.26 -51.43
N THR A 620 66.03 -25.45 -51.00
CA THR A 620 66.90 -26.30 -50.15
C THR A 620 68.10 -26.86 -50.91
N GLU A 621 67.99 -27.08 -52.22
CA GLU A 621 69.14 -27.50 -53.05
C GLU A 621 70.12 -26.35 -53.35
N LYS A 622 69.65 -25.09 -53.45
CA LYS A 622 70.52 -23.91 -53.57
C LYS A 622 71.19 -23.50 -52.25
N GLY A 623 70.69 -23.95 -51.10
CA GLY A 623 71.30 -23.72 -49.78
C GLY A 623 72.49 -24.63 -49.45
N LYS A 624 72.61 -25.79 -50.09
CA LYS A 624 73.71 -26.75 -49.85
C LYS A 624 74.98 -26.46 -50.66
N THR A 625 74.95 -25.52 -51.61
CA THR A 625 76.11 -25.17 -52.46
C THR A 625 76.89 -23.93 -52.01
N LYS A 626 76.54 -23.29 -50.88
CA LYS A 626 77.23 -22.09 -50.35
C LYS A 626 77.93 -22.26 -48.99
N ALA A 627 78.13 -23.49 -48.52
CA ALA A 627 78.84 -23.80 -47.27
C ALA A 627 80.05 -24.73 -47.46
N SER A 628 80.77 -24.60 -48.58
CA SER A 628 82.07 -25.25 -48.79
C SER A 628 82.88 -24.46 -49.83
N GLY A 629 83.71 -23.52 -49.37
CA GLY A 629 84.65 -22.81 -50.25
C GLY A 629 85.08 -21.45 -49.73
N TYR A 630 85.81 -21.42 -48.61
CA TYR A 630 86.91 -20.49 -48.34
C TYR A 630 87.80 -21.13 -47.26
N HIS A 631 88.66 -22.03 -47.71
CA HIS A 631 90.07 -22.03 -47.36
C HIS A 631 90.85 -22.02 -48.67
#